data_AF-A0A918VUM5-F1
#
_entry.id   AF-A0A918VUM5-F1
#
_cell.length_a   1.000
_cell.length_b   1.000
_cell.length_c   1.000
_cell.angle_alpha   90.00
_cell.angle_beta   90.00
_cell.angle_gamma   90.00
#
_symmetry.space_group_name_H-M   'P 1'
#
loop_
_entity.id
_entity.type
_entity.pdbx_description
1 polymer ?
#
loop_
_entity_poly.entity_id
_entity_poly.type
_entity_poly.pdbx_seq_one_letter_code
_entity_poly.pdbx_strand_id
1 'polypeptide(L)'
;MPHPRTLVGKLLLGAGLAGLLATPVLALGTENPAAPRTSPAAILLAQADATVDFGDDTGAWSNDGECDDPRFEGEGVAEILLEADLGHDATDCRTLYESGAIQLVDAAQETQDAEEETPPPPPPADDEDNAVTPPPPPPADDEPVAPRRPDPTGIDFGDDSGDWPNDGECDDPRFTGAGMALFPTDQGIGTDASDCRTLFEAGKVRLTGSEQLPETPAQRPADIDFGDDDGNWANDGECDDPRFEGQGMAVELVEADRMHDATDCRTLYEAGSISLVDEASDIAGGNSSDIDFGNDTSIWARDGECDDPRFTGSGMAADPVAEDMMSDATDCEAAYSAGTITLIEAGDMSLFDFGDDSSEWSNDGECDDPRFTGPGMAKKPLNDDTMSDATDCEALADAGEVEIKPVFNPAYVAGAPYDSSGIDFGDNTSTYADDDICDDPRFEGPGAASILLDSDELRDAADCRMLYEAGRIVLLES
;
A
#
# COMPACT_ATOMS: atom_id res chain seq x y z
N MET A 1 -44.27 13.57 54.07
CA MET A 1 -45.36 12.62 54.34
C MET A 1 -45.24 11.48 53.34
N PRO A 2 -44.75 10.31 53.75
CA PRO A 2 -44.69 9.13 52.91
C PRO A 2 -45.90 8.22 53.20
N HIS A 3 -46.48 7.54 52.20
CA HIS A 3 -47.03 6.19 52.38
C HIS A 3 -47.25 5.47 51.02
N PRO A 4 -47.06 4.14 50.97
CA PRO A 4 -46.93 3.32 49.76
C PRO A 4 -48.19 2.49 49.46
N ARG A 5 -48.26 1.83 48.29
CA ARG A 5 -49.12 0.65 48.09
C ARG A 5 -48.53 -0.39 47.13
N THR A 6 -48.24 -1.54 47.70
CA THR A 6 -48.00 -2.85 47.11
C THR A 6 -49.32 -3.46 46.60
N LEU A 7 -49.31 -4.25 45.52
CA LEU A 7 -50.28 -5.35 45.34
C LEU A 7 -49.68 -6.51 44.54
N VAL A 8 -49.84 -7.69 45.14
CA VAL A 8 -49.49 -9.03 44.70
C VAL A 8 -50.67 -9.63 43.92
N GLY A 9 -50.40 -10.49 42.93
CA GLY A 9 -51.46 -11.30 42.29
C GLY A 9 -50.93 -12.48 41.47
N LYS A 10 -50.69 -13.62 42.14
CA LYS A 10 -50.61 -14.96 41.53
C LYS A 10 -52.04 -15.47 41.24
N LEU A 11 -52.25 -16.13 40.10
CA LEU A 11 -53.31 -17.14 39.97
C LEU A 11 -52.86 -18.32 39.07
N LEU A 12 -53.08 -19.52 39.60
CA LEU A 12 -52.87 -20.86 39.03
C LEU A 12 -54.14 -21.35 38.30
N LEU A 13 -53.96 -22.38 37.45
CA LEU A 13 -54.80 -23.58 37.16
C LEU A 13 -54.74 -23.88 35.64
N GLY A 14 -54.56 -25.09 35.13
CA GLY A 14 -54.43 -26.42 35.73
C GLY A 14 -54.68 -27.53 34.68
N ALA A 15 -54.16 -28.73 34.98
CA ALA A 15 -54.59 -30.10 34.62
C ALA A 15 -54.75 -30.48 33.13
N GLY A 16 -54.05 -31.50 32.60
CA GLY A 16 -54.24 -32.96 32.81
C GLY A 16 -54.24 -33.61 31.40
N LEU A 17 -53.87 -34.85 31.10
CA LEU A 17 -54.04 -36.14 31.77
C LEU A 17 -53.23 -37.23 31.02
N ALA A 18 -52.72 -38.22 31.77
CA ALA A 18 -52.44 -39.66 31.51
C ALA A 18 -52.41 -40.25 30.06
N GLY A 19 -51.63 -41.30 29.71
CA GLY A 19 -50.81 -42.26 30.48
C GLY A 19 -50.85 -43.68 29.86
N LEU A 20 -49.72 -44.41 29.96
CA LEU A 20 -49.48 -45.88 29.85
C LEU A 20 -49.76 -46.58 28.48
N LEU A 21 -48.97 -47.55 27.95
CA LEU A 21 -48.48 -48.82 28.53
C LEU A 21 -47.26 -49.43 27.79
N ALA A 22 -46.43 -50.11 28.59
CA ALA A 22 -45.44 -51.20 28.43
C ALA A 22 -45.70 -52.24 27.29
N THR A 23 -44.81 -53.11 26.75
CA THR A 23 -43.42 -53.63 26.95
C THR A 23 -43.11 -54.65 25.79
N PRO A 24 -41.89 -55.24 25.67
CA PRO A 24 -41.27 -55.69 24.40
C PRO A 24 -41.36 -57.20 24.11
N VAL A 25 -40.96 -57.63 22.90
CA VAL A 25 -40.59 -59.03 22.57
C VAL A 25 -39.44 -59.09 21.57
N LEU A 26 -38.52 -60.02 21.83
CA LEU A 26 -37.26 -60.36 21.17
C LEU A 26 -37.43 -61.47 20.11
N ALA A 27 -36.46 -61.50 19.18
CA ALA A 27 -35.92 -62.63 18.42
C ALA A 27 -36.60 -63.06 17.09
N LEU A 28 -35.79 -63.15 16.01
CA LEU A 28 -35.14 -64.39 15.53
C LEU A 28 -34.31 -64.14 14.24
N GLY A 29 -33.18 -64.86 14.08
CA GLY A 29 -32.44 -65.01 12.80
C GLY A 29 -33.25 -65.81 11.75
N THR A 30 -32.80 -66.07 10.51
CA THR A 30 -31.48 -66.47 10.02
C THR A 30 -31.39 -66.33 8.47
N GLU A 31 -30.16 -66.30 7.93
CA GLU A 31 -29.68 -66.89 6.64
C GLU A 31 -29.97 -66.29 5.23
N ASN A 32 -28.84 -65.98 4.54
CA ASN A 32 -28.45 -65.70 3.13
C ASN A 32 -29.15 -66.52 1.99
N PRO A 33 -28.86 -66.37 0.66
CA PRO A 33 -28.11 -65.35 -0.12
C PRO A 33 -28.78 -64.91 -1.46
N ALA A 34 -28.51 -63.71 -1.99
CA ALA A 34 -28.48 -63.45 -3.45
C ALA A 34 -27.95 -62.05 -3.75
N ALA A 35 -26.72 -61.98 -4.27
CA ALA A 35 -26.20 -60.79 -4.93
C ALA A 35 -26.69 -60.76 -6.40
N PRO A 36 -27.28 -59.65 -6.88
CA PRO A 36 -27.12 -59.24 -8.26
C PRO A 36 -25.98 -58.22 -8.36
N ARG A 37 -25.08 -58.49 -9.30
CA ARG A 37 -23.92 -57.66 -9.65
C ARG A 37 -24.40 -56.26 -10.05
N THR A 38 -24.06 -55.26 -9.26
CA THR A 38 -24.17 -53.85 -9.65
C THR A 38 -22.85 -53.36 -10.22
N SER A 39 -22.96 -52.66 -11.35
CA SER A 39 -21.89 -52.16 -12.22
C SER A 39 -20.87 -51.27 -11.50
N PRO A 40 -19.65 -51.11 -12.03
CA PRO A 40 -18.65 -50.14 -11.54
C PRO A 40 -19.13 -48.67 -11.57
N ALA A 41 -20.28 -48.38 -12.19
CA ALA A 41 -20.93 -47.08 -12.15
C ALA A 41 -21.60 -46.73 -10.80
N ALA A 42 -21.77 -47.69 -9.88
CA ALA A 42 -22.29 -47.42 -8.53
C ALA A 42 -21.17 -47.14 -7.51
N ILE A 43 -19.90 -47.15 -7.93
CA ILE A 43 -18.74 -46.83 -7.08
C ILE A 43 -18.31 -45.35 -7.24
N LEU A 44 -18.96 -44.58 -8.14
CA LEU A 44 -18.60 -43.19 -8.42
C LEU A 44 -19.58 -42.15 -7.82
N LEU A 45 -20.40 -42.51 -6.83
CA LEU A 45 -21.32 -41.59 -6.12
C LEU A 45 -21.21 -41.72 -4.59
N ALA A 46 -20.03 -42.08 -4.08
CA ALA A 46 -19.80 -42.24 -2.64
C ALA A 46 -18.44 -41.69 -2.19
N GLN A 47 -17.96 -40.62 -2.82
CA GLN A 47 -16.73 -39.93 -2.41
C GLN A 47 -16.94 -38.41 -2.44
N ALA A 48 -17.50 -37.91 -1.35
CA ALA A 48 -17.20 -36.61 -0.72
C ALA A 48 -18.21 -36.40 0.42
N ASP A 49 -18.16 -37.25 1.45
CA ASP A 49 -18.78 -36.95 2.75
C ASP A 49 -17.66 -36.46 3.68
N ALA A 50 -16.99 -35.40 3.24
CA ALA A 50 -16.27 -34.53 4.15
C ALA A 50 -17.36 -33.59 4.68
N THR A 51 -17.67 -33.70 5.97
CA THR A 51 -18.49 -32.70 6.65
C THR A 51 -17.81 -31.35 6.46
N VAL A 52 -18.37 -30.51 5.59
CA VAL A 52 -17.87 -29.15 5.33
C VAL A 52 -17.78 -28.42 6.66
N ASP A 53 -16.60 -27.87 6.96
CA ASP A 53 -16.38 -27.09 8.17
C ASP A 53 -16.72 -25.63 7.90
N PHE A 54 -17.97 -25.28 8.19
CA PHE A 54 -18.51 -23.94 8.02
C PHE A 54 -17.97 -22.92 9.04
N GLY A 55 -17.26 -23.36 10.09
CA GLY A 55 -16.71 -22.47 11.11
C GLY A 55 -17.73 -21.96 12.15
N ASP A 56 -17.67 -20.67 12.50
CA ASP A 56 -18.52 -19.99 13.49
C ASP A 56 -19.26 -18.76 12.93
N ASP A 57 -20.00 -18.04 13.79
CA ASP A 57 -20.77 -16.83 13.44
C ASP A 57 -20.19 -15.60 14.16
N THR A 58 -18.87 -15.43 14.15
CA THR A 58 -18.21 -14.32 14.87
C THR A 58 -17.85 -13.13 13.98
N GLY A 59 -17.99 -13.26 12.65
CA GLY A 59 -17.73 -12.19 11.69
C GLY A 59 -18.74 -11.04 11.78
N ALA A 60 -18.32 -9.85 11.35
CA ALA A 60 -19.16 -8.65 11.36
C ALA A 60 -20.40 -8.79 10.48
N TRP A 61 -20.29 -9.62 9.44
CA TRP A 61 -21.33 -9.86 8.44
C TRP A 61 -22.11 -11.16 8.66
N SER A 62 -21.76 -11.93 9.70
CA SER A 62 -22.47 -13.17 10.02
C SER A 62 -23.97 -12.99 10.29
N ASN A 63 -24.79 -13.93 9.82
CA ASN A 63 -26.26 -13.94 9.98
C ASN A 63 -27.02 -12.80 9.28
N ASP A 64 -26.49 -12.24 8.20
CA ASP A 64 -27.16 -11.19 7.42
C ASP A 64 -28.02 -11.73 6.26
N GLY A 65 -27.91 -13.03 5.96
CA GLY A 65 -28.66 -13.75 4.93
C GLY A 65 -27.86 -14.04 3.65
N GLU A 66 -26.60 -13.62 3.57
CA GLU A 66 -25.65 -13.97 2.52
C GLU A 66 -24.54 -14.86 3.10
N CYS A 67 -23.77 -15.55 2.27
CA CYS A 67 -22.58 -16.31 2.69
C CYS A 67 -21.32 -15.48 2.42
N ASP A 68 -20.65 -15.05 3.47
CA ASP A 68 -19.43 -14.22 3.37
C ASP A 68 -18.13 -15.03 3.26
N ASP A 69 -18.22 -16.36 3.31
CA ASP A 69 -17.05 -17.23 3.32
C ASP A 69 -16.47 -17.42 1.90
N PRO A 70 -15.23 -16.98 1.63
CA PRO A 70 -14.61 -17.04 0.30
C PRO A 70 -14.39 -18.45 -0.24
N ARG A 71 -14.60 -19.49 0.57
CA ARG A 71 -14.57 -20.89 0.11
C ARG A 71 -15.81 -21.30 -0.67
N PHE A 72 -16.85 -20.47 -0.75
CA PHE A 72 -18.11 -20.80 -1.41
C PHE A 72 -18.39 -19.92 -2.62
N GLU A 73 -19.08 -20.48 -3.61
CA GLU A 73 -19.59 -19.77 -4.78
C GLU A 73 -21.07 -20.13 -5.02
N GLY A 74 -21.86 -19.18 -5.56
CA GLY A 74 -23.24 -19.43 -5.96
C GLY A 74 -24.22 -18.30 -5.64
N GLU A 75 -25.52 -18.60 -5.73
CA GLU A 75 -26.59 -17.62 -5.47
C GLU A 75 -26.75 -17.42 -3.95
N GLY A 76 -26.50 -16.20 -3.48
CA GLY A 76 -26.53 -15.84 -2.06
C GLY A 76 -25.16 -15.80 -1.39
N VAL A 77 -24.06 -15.93 -2.12
CA VAL A 77 -22.73 -15.50 -1.64
C VAL A 77 -22.65 -13.97 -1.72
N ALA A 78 -22.01 -13.34 -0.73
CA ALA A 78 -21.80 -11.90 -0.70
C ALA A 78 -21.07 -11.41 -1.97
N GLU A 79 -21.39 -10.20 -2.42
CA GLU A 79 -20.77 -9.61 -3.62
C GLU A 79 -19.28 -9.31 -3.41
N ILE A 80 -18.90 -8.98 -2.17
CA ILE A 80 -17.54 -8.73 -1.75
C ILE A 80 -17.17 -9.81 -0.72
N LEU A 81 -16.11 -10.55 -1.00
CA LEU A 81 -15.59 -11.59 -0.13
C LEU A 81 -14.25 -11.13 0.45
N LEU A 82 -14.13 -11.14 1.77
CA LEU A 82 -12.89 -10.80 2.48
C LEU A 82 -12.28 -12.05 3.10
N GLU A 83 -10.95 -12.16 3.09
CA GLU A 83 -10.24 -13.28 3.73
C GLU A 83 -10.51 -13.32 5.26
N ALA A 84 -10.77 -12.16 5.87
CA ALA A 84 -11.13 -12.04 7.27
C ALA A 84 -12.47 -12.72 7.63
N ASP A 85 -13.33 -13.01 6.65
CA ASP A 85 -14.64 -13.66 6.84
C ASP A 85 -14.59 -15.19 6.62
N LEU A 86 -13.39 -15.74 6.35
CA LEU A 86 -13.16 -17.17 6.18
C LEU A 86 -13.63 -17.99 7.39
N GLY A 87 -14.74 -18.71 7.23
CA GLY A 87 -15.33 -19.55 8.27
C GLY A 87 -15.98 -18.77 9.42
N HIS A 88 -16.35 -17.50 9.21
CA HIS A 88 -16.95 -16.65 10.23
C HIS A 88 -18.43 -16.31 10.02
N ASP A 89 -19.03 -16.89 8.97
CA ASP A 89 -20.46 -16.84 8.69
C ASP A 89 -21.06 -18.26 8.48
N ALA A 90 -20.95 -19.08 9.52
CA ALA A 90 -21.29 -20.50 9.44
C ALA A 90 -22.78 -20.77 9.22
N THR A 91 -23.67 -19.95 9.76
CA THR A 91 -25.12 -20.18 9.74
C THR A 91 -25.70 -19.95 8.36
N ASP A 92 -25.34 -18.87 7.67
CA ASP A 92 -25.87 -18.57 6.34
C ASP A 92 -25.20 -19.41 5.26
N CYS A 93 -23.87 -19.57 5.28
CA CYS A 93 -23.17 -20.49 4.40
C CYS A 93 -23.67 -21.94 4.52
N ARG A 94 -23.93 -22.45 5.74
CA ARG A 94 -24.53 -23.78 5.91
C ARG A 94 -25.93 -23.84 5.31
N THR A 95 -26.76 -22.84 5.59
CA THR A 95 -28.14 -22.82 5.12
C THR A 95 -28.21 -22.82 3.59
N LEU A 96 -27.40 -21.98 2.95
CA LEU A 96 -27.31 -21.86 1.50
C LEU A 96 -26.70 -23.12 0.87
N TYR A 97 -25.66 -23.70 1.48
CA TYR A 97 -25.03 -24.94 0.99
C TYR A 97 -25.98 -26.14 1.10
N GLU A 98 -26.69 -26.30 2.22
CA GLU A 98 -27.67 -27.37 2.40
C GLU A 98 -28.89 -27.21 1.47
N SER A 99 -29.20 -25.98 1.05
CA SER A 99 -30.23 -25.72 0.05
C SER A 99 -29.76 -26.00 -1.39
N GLY A 100 -28.44 -26.11 -1.60
CA GLY A 100 -27.81 -26.26 -2.91
C GLY A 100 -27.69 -24.96 -3.71
N ALA A 101 -27.87 -23.81 -3.06
CA ALA A 101 -27.71 -22.49 -3.69
C ALA A 101 -26.24 -22.10 -3.89
N ILE A 102 -25.36 -22.59 -3.00
CA ILE A 102 -23.91 -22.39 -3.04
C ILE A 102 -23.16 -23.71 -2.95
N GLN A 103 -21.90 -23.75 -3.41
CA GLN A 103 -21.01 -24.91 -3.41
C GLN A 103 -19.60 -24.50 -2.99
N LEU A 104 -18.80 -25.46 -2.50
CA LEU A 104 -17.38 -25.19 -2.21
C LEU A 104 -16.63 -25.02 -3.53
N VAL A 105 -15.76 -24.01 -3.60
CA VAL A 105 -14.78 -23.88 -4.66
C VAL A 105 -13.79 -25.04 -4.51
N ASP A 106 -13.66 -25.90 -5.53
CA ASP A 106 -12.79 -27.08 -5.45
C ASP A 106 -11.32 -26.65 -5.37
N ALA A 107 -10.72 -26.74 -4.18
CA ALA A 107 -9.30 -26.50 -3.94
C ALA A 107 -8.44 -27.65 -4.50
N ALA A 108 -8.35 -27.74 -5.83
CA ALA A 108 -7.30 -28.46 -6.53
C ALA A 108 -7.24 -28.02 -8.00
N GLN A 109 -6.75 -26.80 -8.29
CA GLN A 109 -5.96 -26.49 -9.49
C GLN A 109 -5.15 -25.19 -9.29
N GLU A 110 -4.02 -25.29 -8.57
CA GLU A 110 -2.79 -24.74 -9.12
C GLU A 110 -2.01 -25.90 -9.75
N THR A 111 -1.50 -25.65 -10.97
CA THR A 111 -0.71 -26.49 -11.88
C THR A 111 -1.46 -27.30 -12.96
N GLN A 112 -1.20 -26.88 -14.21
CA GLN A 112 -1.50 -27.50 -15.53
C GLN A 112 -2.96 -27.29 -15.99
N ASP A 113 -3.25 -26.44 -16.97
CA ASP A 113 -3.01 -26.73 -18.39
C ASP A 113 -2.89 -25.48 -19.29
N ALA A 114 -2.05 -25.60 -20.31
CA ALA A 114 -2.06 -24.77 -21.51
C ALA A 114 -3.13 -25.30 -22.50
N GLU A 115 -3.79 -24.35 -23.19
CA GLU A 115 -4.63 -24.47 -24.41
C GLU A 115 -5.92 -25.31 -24.25
N GLU A 116 -7.12 -24.83 -24.55
CA GLU A 116 -7.59 -24.38 -25.86
C GLU A 116 -9.04 -23.84 -25.70
N GLU A 117 -9.26 -22.52 -25.80
CA GLU A 117 -10.62 -21.98 -25.97
C GLU A 117 -10.77 -21.42 -27.40
N THR A 118 -11.61 -22.09 -28.18
CA THR A 118 -12.01 -21.70 -29.52
C THR A 118 -12.90 -20.45 -29.49
N PRO A 119 -12.67 -19.43 -30.34
CA PRO A 119 -13.48 -18.22 -30.34
C PRO A 119 -14.87 -18.41 -31.00
N PRO A 120 -15.85 -17.56 -30.65
CA PRO A 120 -17.27 -17.69 -31.02
C PRO A 120 -17.56 -17.46 -32.53
N PRO A 121 -18.72 -17.93 -33.04
CA PRO A 121 -19.05 -17.87 -34.47
C PRO A 121 -19.32 -16.44 -34.96
N PRO A 122 -19.02 -16.14 -36.25
CA PRO A 122 -19.12 -14.79 -36.79
C PRO A 122 -20.59 -14.35 -37.04
N PRO A 123 -20.87 -13.03 -37.02
CA PRO A 123 -22.18 -12.46 -37.33
C PRO A 123 -22.55 -12.62 -38.82
N PRO A 124 -23.85 -12.54 -39.16
CA PRO A 124 -24.32 -12.83 -40.52
C PRO A 124 -23.88 -11.77 -41.52
N ALA A 125 -23.61 -12.24 -42.75
CA ALA A 125 -23.21 -11.43 -43.88
C ALA A 125 -24.36 -10.53 -44.38
N ASP A 126 -24.11 -9.23 -44.41
CA ASP A 126 -24.82 -8.28 -45.26
C ASP A 126 -23.98 -7.98 -46.51
N ASP A 127 -24.65 -8.08 -47.64
CA ASP A 127 -24.19 -7.95 -49.02
C ASP A 127 -23.92 -6.48 -49.45
N GLU A 128 -22.93 -6.33 -50.34
CA GLU A 128 -22.71 -5.23 -51.34
C GLU A 128 -22.32 -3.82 -50.77
N ASP A 129 -21.30 -3.09 -51.21
CA ASP A 129 -20.82 -2.79 -52.57
C ASP A 129 -19.50 -1.93 -52.55
N ASN A 130 -18.58 -2.20 -53.51
CA ASN A 130 -17.52 -1.34 -54.08
C ASN A 130 -16.72 -0.28 -53.26
N ALA A 131 -15.41 -0.50 -53.07
CA ALA A 131 -14.37 0.53 -53.31
C ALA A 131 -12.98 -0.09 -53.58
N VAL A 132 -12.33 0.43 -54.61
CA VAL A 132 -11.02 0.01 -55.16
C VAL A 132 -9.87 0.47 -54.26
N THR A 133 -8.97 -0.44 -53.87
CA THR A 133 -7.64 -0.10 -53.33
C THR A 133 -6.53 -0.77 -54.17
N PRO A 134 -5.43 -0.05 -54.49
CA PRO A 134 -4.32 -0.60 -55.27
C PRO A 134 -3.44 -1.55 -54.43
N PRO A 135 -2.74 -2.53 -55.05
CA PRO A 135 -1.89 -3.46 -54.32
C PRO A 135 -0.64 -2.78 -53.72
N PRO A 136 -0.10 -3.30 -52.60
CA PRO A 136 1.12 -2.79 -51.98
C PRO A 136 2.36 -3.00 -52.86
N PRO A 137 3.42 -2.18 -52.71
CA PRO A 137 4.63 -2.29 -53.51
C PRO A 137 5.42 -3.58 -53.15
N PRO A 138 6.19 -4.14 -54.11
CA PRO A 138 7.01 -5.32 -53.86
C PRO A 138 8.18 -5.02 -52.91
N PRO A 139 8.72 -6.03 -52.20
CA PRO A 139 9.81 -5.86 -51.26
C PRO A 139 11.07 -5.35 -51.99
N ALA A 140 11.71 -4.34 -51.40
CA ALA A 140 12.96 -3.79 -51.90
C ALA A 140 14.11 -4.78 -51.67
N ASP A 141 14.89 -4.97 -52.73
CA ASP A 141 16.08 -5.79 -52.81
C ASP A 141 17.21 -5.31 -51.88
N ASP A 142 18.05 -6.28 -51.50
CA ASP A 142 19.41 -6.19 -50.93
C ASP A 142 20.16 -4.86 -51.19
N GLU A 143 20.27 -4.01 -50.16
CA GLU A 143 21.31 -3.00 -50.02
C GLU A 143 22.03 -3.20 -48.67
N PRO A 144 23.37 -3.12 -48.62
CA PRO A 144 24.12 -3.44 -47.41
C PRO A 144 23.96 -2.32 -46.37
N VAL A 145 23.44 -2.67 -45.19
CA VAL A 145 23.31 -1.78 -44.04
C VAL A 145 24.70 -1.24 -43.67
N ALA A 146 24.85 0.08 -43.71
CA ALA A 146 26.04 0.77 -43.27
C ALA A 146 26.31 0.50 -41.77
N PRO A 147 27.57 0.36 -41.32
CA PRO A 147 27.85 0.16 -39.90
C PRO A 147 27.33 1.35 -39.09
N ARG A 148 26.43 1.08 -38.14
CA ARG A 148 25.89 2.05 -37.17
C ARG A 148 27.06 2.71 -36.43
N ARG A 149 26.96 4.03 -36.25
CA ARG A 149 27.87 4.78 -35.37
C ARG A 149 27.53 4.42 -33.92
N PRO A 150 28.54 4.16 -33.06
CA PRO A 150 28.29 3.93 -31.65
C PRO A 150 27.68 5.19 -31.00
N ASP A 151 26.71 4.95 -30.13
CA ASP A 151 26.11 5.90 -29.21
C ASP A 151 27.20 6.63 -28.39
N PRO A 152 27.09 7.94 -28.11
CA PRO A 152 28.02 8.63 -27.20
C PRO A 152 28.15 7.99 -25.80
N THR A 153 27.18 7.19 -25.36
CA THR A 153 27.22 6.41 -24.11
C THR A 153 27.97 5.07 -24.24
N GLY A 154 28.29 4.63 -25.46
CA GLY A 154 28.94 3.35 -25.73
C GLY A 154 28.04 2.12 -25.57
N ILE A 155 26.75 2.29 -25.29
CA ILE A 155 25.77 1.21 -25.17
C ILE A 155 25.30 0.77 -26.55
N ASP A 156 25.30 -0.55 -26.78
CA ASP A 156 24.79 -1.15 -28.02
C ASP A 156 23.34 -1.61 -27.84
N PHE A 157 22.41 -0.71 -28.16
CA PHE A 157 20.97 -0.97 -28.13
C PHE A 157 20.48 -1.91 -29.25
N GLY A 158 21.29 -2.20 -30.27
CA GLY A 158 20.87 -3.08 -31.38
C GLY A 158 19.95 -2.41 -32.43
N ASP A 159 18.94 -3.12 -32.91
CA ASP A 159 17.92 -2.66 -33.88
C ASP A 159 16.48 -3.02 -33.44
N ASP A 160 15.48 -2.80 -34.30
CA ASP A 160 14.04 -3.00 -34.00
C ASP A 160 13.49 -4.24 -34.76
N SER A 161 14.29 -5.31 -34.85
CA SER A 161 13.96 -6.51 -35.64
C SER A 161 13.20 -7.61 -34.89
N GLY A 162 12.86 -7.37 -33.62
CA GLY A 162 12.21 -8.33 -32.72
C GLY A 162 10.74 -8.63 -33.05
N ASP A 163 10.11 -9.42 -32.20
CA ASP A 163 8.68 -9.74 -32.30
C ASP A 163 7.78 -8.59 -31.79
N TRP A 164 8.31 -7.74 -30.89
CA TRP A 164 7.57 -6.65 -30.24
C TRP A 164 8.30 -5.28 -30.27
N PRO A 165 8.84 -4.82 -31.40
CA PRO A 165 9.52 -3.54 -31.43
C PRO A 165 8.53 -2.37 -31.39
N ASN A 166 8.83 -1.31 -30.64
CA ASN A 166 8.03 -0.07 -30.57
C ASN A 166 6.65 -0.25 -29.91
N ASP A 167 6.53 -1.15 -28.94
CA ASP A 167 5.31 -1.32 -28.15
C ASP A 167 5.29 -0.49 -26.85
N GLY A 168 6.41 0.18 -26.55
CA GLY A 168 6.56 1.08 -25.41
C GLY A 168 7.21 0.43 -24.19
N GLU A 169 7.58 -0.84 -24.27
CA GLU A 169 8.34 -1.56 -23.25
C GLU A 169 9.74 -1.90 -23.79
N CYS A 170 10.72 -2.11 -22.91
CA CYS A 170 12.04 -2.61 -23.31
C CYS A 170 12.09 -4.13 -23.17
N ASP A 171 12.24 -4.83 -24.30
CA ASP A 171 12.31 -6.31 -24.33
C ASP A 171 13.69 -6.89 -24.03
N ASP A 172 14.72 -6.04 -24.02
CA ASP A 172 16.10 -6.49 -23.93
C ASP A 172 16.49 -6.82 -22.49
N PRO A 173 16.69 -8.11 -22.12
CA PRO A 173 16.98 -8.52 -20.74
C PRO A 173 18.33 -8.03 -20.22
N ARG A 174 19.16 -7.40 -21.07
CA ARG A 174 20.35 -6.66 -20.63
C ARG A 174 19.98 -5.38 -19.89
N PHE A 175 18.73 -4.94 -19.89
CA PHE A 175 18.23 -3.79 -19.14
C PHE A 175 17.30 -4.23 -17.99
N THR A 176 17.09 -3.32 -17.04
CA THR A 176 16.21 -3.49 -15.88
C THR A 176 15.63 -2.12 -15.47
N GLY A 177 14.41 -2.07 -14.95
CA GLY A 177 13.77 -0.84 -14.47
C GLY A 177 12.30 -0.71 -14.86
N ALA A 178 11.71 0.45 -14.59
CA ALA A 178 10.34 0.78 -14.95
C ALA A 178 10.21 0.86 -16.49
N GLY A 179 9.29 0.10 -17.07
CA GLY A 179 9.14 0.01 -18.53
C GLY A 179 9.91 -1.12 -19.19
N MET A 180 10.51 -2.05 -18.42
CA MET A 180 10.87 -3.37 -18.97
C MET A 180 9.61 -4.17 -19.29
N ALA A 181 9.67 -4.97 -20.35
CA ALA A 181 8.66 -5.98 -20.61
C ALA A 181 8.52 -6.93 -19.41
N LEU A 182 7.29 -7.38 -19.12
CA LEU A 182 7.02 -8.25 -17.97
C LEU A 182 7.77 -9.59 -18.03
N PHE A 183 8.03 -10.08 -19.24
CA PHE A 183 8.74 -11.34 -19.48
C PHE A 183 9.81 -11.17 -20.55
N PRO A 184 10.93 -10.49 -20.24
CA PRO A 184 11.99 -10.28 -21.21
C PRO A 184 12.65 -11.64 -21.49
N THR A 185 12.92 -11.91 -22.76
CA THR A 185 13.53 -13.17 -23.19
C THR A 185 14.87 -12.91 -23.89
N ASP A 186 15.72 -13.93 -23.97
CA ASP A 186 17.00 -13.83 -24.72
C ASP A 186 16.80 -13.44 -26.20
N GLN A 187 15.60 -13.61 -26.76
CA GLN A 187 15.26 -13.19 -28.12
C GLN A 187 15.10 -11.65 -28.25
N GLY A 188 14.80 -10.96 -27.15
CA GLY A 188 14.71 -9.50 -27.05
C GLY A 188 16.07 -8.78 -27.04
N ILE A 189 17.17 -9.52 -26.91
CA ILE A 189 18.53 -8.93 -26.83
C ILE A 189 18.87 -8.16 -28.11
N GLY A 190 18.89 -6.83 -28.02
CA GLY A 190 19.25 -5.93 -29.11
C GLY A 190 18.28 -5.90 -30.29
N THR A 191 17.02 -6.30 -30.07
CA THR A 191 15.99 -6.38 -31.12
C THR A 191 14.82 -5.41 -30.90
N ASP A 192 14.88 -4.63 -29.82
CA ASP A 192 13.95 -3.58 -29.45
C ASP A 192 14.68 -2.28 -29.06
N ALA A 193 15.50 -1.77 -30.00
CA ALA A 193 16.43 -0.68 -29.72
C ALA A 193 15.76 0.66 -29.45
N SER A 194 14.62 0.94 -30.09
CA SER A 194 13.95 2.24 -30.00
C SER A 194 13.30 2.47 -28.63
N ASP A 195 12.62 1.47 -28.06
CA ASP A 195 11.99 1.59 -26.76
C ASP A 195 13.02 1.50 -25.64
N CYS A 196 13.93 0.53 -25.69
CA CYS A 196 15.04 0.44 -24.74
C CYS A 196 15.90 1.71 -24.70
N ARG A 197 16.16 2.36 -25.84
CA ARG A 197 16.87 3.65 -25.85
C ARG A 197 16.03 4.76 -25.23
N THR A 198 14.77 4.87 -25.60
CA THR A 198 13.88 5.92 -25.11
C THR A 198 13.73 5.83 -23.60
N LEU A 199 13.52 4.62 -23.09
CA LEU A 199 13.39 4.35 -21.66
C LEU A 199 14.72 4.54 -20.93
N PHE A 200 15.85 4.20 -21.55
CA PHE A 200 17.18 4.44 -20.96
C PHE A 200 17.51 5.93 -20.88
N GLU A 201 17.25 6.70 -21.95
CA GLU A 201 17.44 8.15 -21.97
C GLU A 201 16.48 8.88 -21.01
N ALA A 202 15.31 8.31 -20.75
CA ALA A 202 14.36 8.79 -19.74
C ALA A 202 14.72 8.37 -18.31
N GLY A 203 15.79 7.58 -18.11
CA GLY A 203 16.19 7.07 -16.80
C GLY A 203 15.27 6.01 -16.22
N LYS A 204 14.34 5.46 -17.02
CA LYS A 204 13.36 4.47 -16.59
C LYS A 204 13.93 3.04 -16.59
N VAL A 205 14.84 2.72 -17.52
CA VAL A 205 15.60 1.46 -17.55
C VAL A 205 17.11 1.70 -17.52
N ARG A 206 17.87 0.75 -16.96
CA ARG A 206 19.33 0.77 -16.84
C ARG A 206 19.93 -0.59 -17.24
N LEU A 207 21.20 -0.65 -17.61
CA LEU A 207 21.85 -1.92 -17.93
C LEU A 207 22.03 -2.80 -16.68
N THR A 208 21.67 -4.07 -16.80
CA THR A 208 21.82 -5.11 -15.79
C THR A 208 23.30 -5.45 -15.63
N GLY A 209 23.86 -5.27 -14.43
CA GLY A 209 25.25 -5.59 -14.12
C GLY A 209 26.28 -4.50 -14.48
N SER A 210 25.85 -3.35 -15.01
CA SER A 210 26.64 -2.12 -14.86
C SER A 210 26.35 -1.54 -13.49
N GLU A 211 27.39 -1.43 -12.64
CA GLU A 211 27.39 -0.64 -11.40
C GLU A 211 27.34 0.87 -11.72
N GLN A 212 26.36 1.26 -12.53
CA GLN A 212 25.96 2.65 -12.68
C GLN A 212 24.82 2.84 -11.69
N LEU A 213 25.23 3.17 -10.46
CA LEU A 213 24.36 3.69 -9.42
C LEU A 213 23.60 4.91 -9.97
N PRO A 214 22.36 5.16 -9.50
CA PRO A 214 21.59 6.30 -9.95
C PRO A 214 22.41 7.57 -9.70
N GLU A 215 22.70 8.31 -10.78
CA GLU A 215 23.23 9.65 -10.66
C GLU A 215 22.10 10.52 -10.09
N THR A 216 22.06 10.66 -8.77
CA THR A 216 21.85 12.00 -8.17
C THR A 216 22.77 12.97 -8.90
N PRO A 217 22.44 14.27 -9.02
CA PRO A 217 23.31 15.24 -9.68
C PRO A 217 24.65 15.38 -8.95
N ALA A 218 25.56 14.42 -9.15
CA ALA A 218 26.93 14.47 -8.69
C ALA A 218 27.61 15.50 -9.56
N GLN A 219 27.84 16.66 -8.94
CA GLN A 219 28.77 17.67 -9.42
C GLN A 219 30.04 16.95 -9.89
N ARG A 220 30.31 16.92 -11.21
CA ARG A 220 31.48 16.23 -11.77
C ARG A 220 32.74 16.63 -10.98
N PRO A 221 33.75 15.75 -10.80
CA PRO A 221 35.00 16.07 -10.09
C PRO A 221 35.78 17.27 -10.65
N ALA A 222 35.40 17.77 -11.83
CA ALA A 222 35.94 19.01 -12.40
C ALA A 222 35.40 20.30 -11.75
N ASP A 223 34.34 20.23 -10.96
CA ASP A 223 33.64 21.38 -10.37
C ASP A 223 33.79 21.47 -8.83
N ILE A 224 34.50 20.52 -8.19
CA ILE A 224 34.76 20.53 -6.75
C ILE A 224 36.12 21.18 -6.44
N ASP A 225 36.12 22.20 -5.59
CA ASP A 225 37.34 22.84 -5.09
C ASP A 225 37.85 22.13 -3.83
N PHE A 226 38.81 21.22 -4.03
CA PHE A 226 39.48 20.47 -2.96
C PHE A 226 40.49 21.31 -2.15
N GLY A 227 40.88 22.50 -2.62
CA GLY A 227 41.84 23.35 -1.92
C GLY A 227 43.32 23.04 -2.16
N ASP A 228 44.16 23.19 -1.13
CA ASP A 228 45.60 22.96 -1.11
C ASP A 228 46.03 21.88 -0.08
N ASP A 229 47.34 21.68 0.10
CA ASP A 229 47.92 20.69 1.03
C ASP A 229 48.75 21.40 2.14
N ASP A 230 48.41 22.63 2.53
CA ASP A 230 49.21 23.43 3.47
C ASP A 230 48.89 23.13 4.96
N GLY A 231 47.97 22.20 5.25
CA GLY A 231 47.57 21.76 6.58
C GLY A 231 48.63 20.95 7.33
N ASN A 232 48.49 20.82 8.66
CA ASN A 232 49.41 19.98 9.46
C ASN A 232 49.21 18.48 9.23
N TRP A 233 48.02 18.12 8.75
CA TRP A 233 47.57 16.74 8.54
C TRP A 233 47.47 16.37 7.06
N ALA A 234 47.77 17.32 6.17
CA ALA A 234 47.77 17.06 4.74
C ALA A 234 48.71 15.91 4.32
N ASN A 235 48.27 15.07 3.37
CA ASN A 235 49.02 13.94 2.82
C ASN A 235 49.37 12.84 3.84
N ASP A 236 48.54 12.61 4.85
CA ASP A 236 48.73 11.53 5.82
C ASP A 236 47.93 10.25 5.49
N GLY A 237 47.10 10.30 4.46
CA GLY A 237 46.30 9.20 3.94
C GLY A 237 44.86 9.15 4.47
N GLU A 238 44.46 10.12 5.29
CA GLU A 238 43.08 10.40 5.66
C GLU A 238 42.64 11.74 5.03
N CYS A 239 41.33 12.00 4.88
CA CYS A 239 40.83 13.32 4.49
C CYS A 239 40.46 14.13 5.74
N ASP A 240 41.11 15.27 5.94
CA ASP A 240 40.85 16.16 7.10
C ASP A 240 39.84 17.28 6.84
N ASP A 241 39.36 17.41 5.60
CA ASP A 241 38.44 18.48 5.23
C ASP A 241 37.01 18.20 5.71
N PRO A 242 36.45 18.99 6.65
CA PRO A 242 35.12 18.76 7.22
C PRO A 242 33.97 18.89 6.21
N ARG A 243 34.22 19.36 4.99
CA ARG A 243 33.22 19.37 3.91
C ARG A 243 32.97 17.98 3.30
N PHE A 244 33.74 16.97 3.67
CA PHE A 244 33.59 15.61 3.16
C PHE A 244 33.18 14.64 4.27
N GLU A 245 32.58 13.51 3.88
CA GLU A 245 32.21 12.42 4.76
C GLU A 245 32.46 11.06 4.11
N GLY A 246 32.65 10.01 4.91
CA GLY A 246 32.79 8.63 4.42
C GLY A 246 34.02 7.89 4.94
N GLN A 247 34.36 6.79 4.27
CA GLN A 247 35.47 5.92 4.65
C GLN A 247 36.81 6.53 4.24
N GLY A 248 37.67 6.79 5.23
CA GLY A 248 38.97 7.43 5.03
C GLY A 248 39.02 8.89 5.50
N MET A 249 37.95 9.41 6.11
CA MET A 249 38.00 10.67 6.85
C MET A 249 38.85 10.54 8.12
N ALA A 250 39.52 11.62 8.50
CA ALA A 250 40.20 11.71 9.78
C ALA A 250 39.22 11.60 10.95
N VAL A 251 39.70 11.03 12.07
CA VAL A 251 38.86 10.77 13.25
C VAL A 251 38.37 12.06 13.92
N GLU A 252 39.14 13.14 13.84
CA GLU A 252 38.79 14.45 14.39
C GLU A 252 38.88 15.49 13.28
N LEU A 253 37.72 15.94 12.79
CA LEU A 253 37.62 16.97 11.77
C LEU A 253 37.48 18.35 12.43
N VAL A 254 38.29 19.31 12.00
CA VAL A 254 38.22 20.69 12.49
C VAL A 254 38.19 21.69 11.35
N GLU A 255 37.46 22.79 11.55
CA GLU A 255 37.29 23.86 10.55
C GLU A 255 38.61 24.48 10.05
N ALA A 256 39.68 24.36 10.84
CA ALA A 256 41.00 24.84 10.45
C ALA A 256 41.64 24.04 9.31
N ASP A 257 41.20 22.79 9.08
CA ASP A 257 41.74 21.89 8.07
C ASP A 257 40.88 21.86 6.79
N ARG A 258 39.78 22.62 6.77
CA ARG A 258 38.96 22.85 5.58
C ARG A 258 39.80 23.40 4.42
N MET A 259 39.74 22.74 3.26
CA MET A 259 40.49 23.06 2.04
C MET A 259 42.01 22.94 2.16
N HIS A 260 42.54 22.23 3.16
CA HIS A 260 43.98 22.15 3.40
C HIS A 260 44.57 20.75 3.30
N ASP A 261 43.77 19.78 2.85
CA ASP A 261 44.17 18.40 2.60
C ASP A 261 43.63 17.88 1.25
N ALA A 262 43.92 18.63 0.20
CA ALA A 262 43.32 18.43 -1.11
C ALA A 262 43.70 17.09 -1.77
N THR A 263 44.92 16.61 -1.57
CA THR A 263 45.42 15.39 -2.24
C THR A 263 44.71 14.14 -1.73
N ASP A 264 44.54 14.00 -0.41
CA ASP A 264 43.91 12.81 0.18
C ASP A 264 42.39 12.85 -0.02
N CYS A 265 41.75 13.99 0.23
CA CYS A 265 40.32 14.18 -0.04
C CYS A 265 39.96 13.93 -1.51
N ARG A 266 40.76 14.43 -2.47
CA ARG A 266 40.53 14.15 -3.90
C ARG A 266 40.67 12.66 -4.20
N THR A 267 41.71 12.02 -3.67
CA THR A 267 41.99 10.60 -3.95
C THR A 267 40.87 9.71 -3.43
N LEU A 268 40.39 9.97 -2.21
CA LEU A 268 39.29 9.22 -1.60
C LEU A 268 37.95 9.51 -2.29
N TYR A 269 37.71 10.76 -2.72
CA TYR A 269 36.52 11.14 -3.46
C TYR A 269 36.47 10.50 -4.85
N GLU A 270 37.58 10.53 -5.60
CA GLU A 270 37.70 9.87 -6.91
C GLU A 270 37.59 8.34 -6.79
N ALA A 271 37.93 7.78 -5.63
CA ALA A 271 37.74 6.37 -5.32
C ALA A 271 36.31 6.04 -4.86
N GLY A 272 35.42 7.04 -4.72
CA GLY A 272 34.07 6.89 -4.21
C GLY A 272 34.00 6.47 -2.73
N SER A 273 35.09 6.65 -1.98
CA SER A 273 35.17 6.29 -0.56
C SER A 273 34.66 7.41 0.35
N ILE A 274 34.68 8.66 -0.12
CA ILE A 274 34.11 9.83 0.55
C ILE A 274 33.26 10.66 -0.42
N SER A 275 32.28 11.41 0.09
CA SER A 275 31.40 12.33 -0.63
C SER A 275 31.49 13.74 -0.06
N LEU A 276 31.09 14.77 -0.84
CA LEU A 276 30.88 16.11 -0.28
C LEU A 276 29.61 16.11 0.56
N VAL A 277 29.69 16.68 1.74
CA VAL A 277 28.53 17.08 2.53
C VAL A 277 27.92 18.28 1.80
N ASP A 278 26.70 18.13 1.30
CA ASP A 278 26.01 19.22 0.63
C ASP A 278 25.73 20.35 1.64
N GLU A 279 26.27 21.55 1.41
CA GLU A 279 25.94 22.74 2.24
C GLU A 279 24.54 23.32 1.95
N ALA A 280 23.68 22.53 1.29
CA ALA A 280 22.22 22.72 1.26
C ALA A 280 21.47 21.64 2.07
N SER A 281 22.19 20.69 2.65
CA SER A 281 21.71 19.57 3.48
C SER A 281 22.06 19.79 4.95
N ASP A 282 21.78 20.99 5.46
CA ASP A 282 21.64 21.23 6.90
C ASP A 282 20.24 20.83 7.41
N ILE A 283 19.42 20.16 6.58
CA ILE A 283 18.18 19.48 6.94
C ILE A 283 18.08 18.24 6.02
N ALA A 284 17.65 17.10 6.55
CA ALA A 284 17.49 15.80 5.86
C ALA A 284 18.78 14.97 5.68
N GLY A 285 19.28 14.52 6.82
CA GLY A 285 20.36 13.55 6.95
C GLY A 285 20.61 13.30 8.42
N GLY A 286 19.54 13.08 9.19
CA GLY A 286 19.67 12.59 10.54
C GLY A 286 20.57 11.37 10.46
N ASN A 287 21.73 11.45 11.10
CA ASN A 287 22.60 10.31 11.23
C ASN A 287 21.75 9.10 11.64
N SER A 288 22.09 7.88 11.23
CA SER A 288 21.50 6.68 11.83
C SER A 288 21.64 6.68 13.37
N SER A 289 22.52 7.53 13.94
CA SER A 289 22.63 7.80 15.37
C SER A 289 21.61 8.79 15.96
N ASP A 290 20.77 9.45 15.15
CA ASP A 290 19.75 10.43 15.58
C ASP A 290 18.30 9.92 15.40
N ILE A 291 18.07 8.84 14.64
CA ILE A 291 16.74 8.24 14.48
C ILE A 291 16.46 7.33 15.68
N ASP A 292 15.43 7.66 16.46
CA ASP A 292 14.94 6.80 17.53
C ASP A 292 14.02 5.73 16.96
N PHE A 293 14.60 4.56 16.66
CA PHE A 293 13.87 3.37 16.21
C PHE A 293 13.00 2.73 17.32
N GLY A 294 13.16 3.13 18.58
CA GLY A 294 12.36 2.63 19.69
C GLY A 294 12.86 1.31 20.30
N ASN A 295 11.93 0.35 20.48
CA ASN A 295 12.18 -0.96 21.11
C ASN A 295 11.47 -2.10 20.34
N ASP A 296 11.57 -3.35 20.81
CA ASP A 296 10.95 -4.52 20.17
C ASP A 296 9.84 -5.12 21.07
N THR A 297 8.79 -4.36 21.38
CA THR A 297 7.74 -4.79 22.32
C THR A 297 6.41 -5.17 21.68
N SER A 298 6.20 -4.89 20.39
CA SER A 298 4.98 -5.34 19.70
C SER A 298 4.97 -6.86 19.50
N ILE A 299 3.82 -7.40 19.11
CA ILE A 299 3.68 -8.82 18.75
C ILE A 299 4.29 -9.14 17.39
N TRP A 300 4.42 -8.11 16.54
CA TRP A 300 4.95 -8.17 15.18
C TRP A 300 6.46 -7.89 15.16
N ALA A 301 7.02 -7.35 16.25
CA ALA A 301 8.45 -7.10 16.36
C ALA A 301 9.33 -8.31 16.02
N ARG A 302 10.36 -8.08 15.20
CA ARG A 302 11.33 -9.11 14.75
C ARG A 302 10.75 -10.18 13.82
N ASP A 303 9.76 -9.84 13.00
CA ASP A 303 9.21 -10.76 12.01
C ASP A 303 9.85 -10.63 10.61
N GLY A 304 10.72 -9.64 10.42
CA GLY A 304 11.49 -9.38 9.21
C GLY A 304 10.96 -8.23 8.37
N GLU A 305 9.91 -7.55 8.81
CA GLU A 305 9.33 -6.35 8.20
C GLU A 305 9.37 -5.20 9.23
N CYS A 306 9.36 -3.94 8.79
CA CYS A 306 9.25 -2.80 9.69
C CYS A 306 7.77 -2.45 9.92
N ASP A 307 7.29 -2.59 11.16
CA ASP A 307 5.90 -2.26 11.51
C ASP A 307 5.69 -0.79 11.91
N ASP A 308 6.77 -0.01 12.03
CA ASP A 308 6.69 1.36 12.52
C ASP A 308 6.14 2.32 11.45
N PRO A 309 4.93 2.86 11.60
CA PRO A 309 4.26 3.68 10.59
C PRO A 309 4.95 5.02 10.32
N ARG A 310 6.02 5.36 11.05
CA ARG A 310 6.86 6.53 10.76
C ARG A 310 7.77 6.32 9.55
N PHE A 311 7.88 5.10 9.03
CA PHE A 311 8.70 4.75 7.89
C PHE A 311 7.87 4.38 6.66
N THR A 312 8.50 4.39 5.49
CA THR A 312 7.92 3.95 4.22
C THR A 312 8.94 3.22 3.37
N GLY A 313 8.49 2.35 2.47
CA GLY A 313 9.34 1.66 1.50
C GLY A 313 9.08 0.16 1.43
N SER A 314 9.91 -0.55 0.66
CA SER A 314 9.74 -1.98 0.38
C SER A 314 10.08 -2.91 1.54
N GLY A 315 10.65 -2.38 2.63
CA GLY A 315 10.89 -3.12 3.87
C GLY A 315 9.82 -2.91 4.95
N MET A 316 8.72 -2.20 4.64
CA MET A 316 7.60 -2.02 5.56
C MET A 316 6.69 -3.24 5.60
N ALA A 317 6.04 -3.45 6.75
CA ALA A 317 4.88 -4.33 6.85
C ALA A 317 3.75 -3.83 5.93
N ALA A 318 2.89 -4.75 5.48
CA ALA A 318 1.82 -4.42 4.53
C ALA A 318 0.79 -3.44 5.12
N ASP A 319 0.48 -3.59 6.41
CA ASP A 319 -0.52 -2.79 7.12
C ASP A 319 0.06 -2.24 8.44
N PRO A 320 0.93 -1.21 8.39
CA PRO A 320 1.50 -0.64 9.59
C PRO A 320 0.43 0.13 10.39
N VAL A 321 0.35 -0.12 11.69
CA VAL A 321 -0.64 0.49 12.59
C VAL A 321 0.03 1.40 13.62
N ALA A 322 -0.72 2.39 14.12
CA ALA A 322 -0.23 3.37 15.08
C ALA A 322 0.26 2.73 16.39
N GLU A 323 -0.31 1.59 16.77
CA GLU A 323 0.06 0.82 17.97
C GLU A 323 1.48 0.24 17.90
N ASP A 324 2.01 -0.01 16.71
CA ASP A 324 3.33 -0.62 16.50
C ASP A 324 4.45 0.41 16.30
N MET A 325 4.10 1.70 16.39
CA MET A 325 5.06 2.80 16.41
C MET A 325 6.12 2.59 17.49
N MET A 326 7.39 2.74 17.13
CA MET A 326 8.56 2.57 18.00
C MET A 326 8.64 1.20 18.69
N SER A 327 7.94 0.20 18.17
CA SER A 327 7.76 -1.09 18.84
C SER A 327 8.37 -2.26 18.07
N ASP A 328 8.97 -2.00 16.91
CA ASP A 328 9.71 -2.94 16.07
C ASP A 328 11.08 -2.38 15.61
N ALA A 329 11.89 -1.96 16.59
CA ALA A 329 13.14 -1.26 16.33
C ALA A 329 14.16 -2.06 15.51
N THR A 330 14.27 -3.37 15.75
CA THR A 330 15.31 -4.20 15.12
C THR A 330 15.12 -4.28 13.61
N ASP A 331 13.89 -4.49 13.15
CA ASP A 331 13.64 -4.67 11.72
C ASP A 331 13.58 -3.32 11.00
N CYS A 332 13.03 -2.28 11.64
CA CYS A 332 13.10 -0.91 11.13
C CYS A 332 14.54 -0.37 11.03
N GLU A 333 15.41 -0.61 12.01
CA GLU A 333 16.82 -0.22 11.92
C GLU A 333 17.53 -0.96 10.78
N ALA A 334 17.25 -2.26 10.62
CA ALA A 334 17.84 -3.09 9.58
C ALA A 334 17.38 -2.67 8.18
N ALA A 335 16.08 -2.46 8.00
CA ALA A 335 15.49 -2.01 6.75
C ALA A 335 15.95 -0.59 6.39
N TYR A 336 16.06 0.32 7.37
CA TYR A 336 16.57 1.67 7.14
C TYR A 336 18.04 1.64 6.73
N SER A 337 18.86 0.83 7.42
CA SER A 337 20.28 0.63 7.08
C SER A 337 20.48 -0.04 5.72
N ALA A 338 19.51 -0.86 5.29
CA ALA A 338 19.49 -1.47 3.97
C ALA A 338 19.00 -0.51 2.87
N GLY A 339 18.47 0.66 3.24
CA GLY A 339 17.85 1.60 2.32
C GLY A 339 16.55 1.09 1.69
N THR A 340 15.94 0.07 2.29
CA THR A 340 14.64 -0.47 1.85
C THR A 340 13.46 0.28 2.46
N ILE A 341 13.70 1.04 3.53
CA ILE A 341 12.75 2.02 4.06
C ILE A 341 13.42 3.38 4.30
N THR A 342 12.62 4.42 4.29
CA THR A 342 12.98 5.81 4.63
C THR A 342 12.04 6.34 5.69
N LEU A 343 12.54 7.21 6.57
CA LEU A 343 11.68 7.92 7.52
C LEU A 343 10.80 8.90 6.74
N ILE A 344 9.49 8.89 7.00
CA ILE A 344 8.55 9.80 6.37
C ILE A 344 8.85 11.19 6.91
N GLU A 345 9.39 12.08 6.08
CA GLU A 345 9.55 13.47 6.44
C GLU A 345 8.20 14.22 6.34
N ALA A 346 8.04 15.26 7.14
CA ALA A 346 6.87 16.13 7.10
C ALA A 346 6.77 16.82 5.72
N GLY A 347 5.98 16.21 4.82
CA GLY A 347 5.75 16.69 3.46
C GLY A 347 5.90 15.65 2.35
N ASP A 348 6.23 14.39 2.66
CA ASP A 348 6.24 13.34 1.63
C ASP A 348 4.80 12.94 1.24
N MET A 349 4.39 13.43 0.07
CA MET A 349 3.05 13.26 -0.49
C MET A 349 2.79 11.83 -1.00
N SER A 350 3.84 11.00 -1.17
CA SER A 350 3.70 9.68 -1.81
C SER A 350 2.98 8.63 -0.95
N LEU A 351 2.58 8.98 0.27
CA LEU A 351 1.87 8.12 1.22
C LEU A 351 0.50 8.65 1.60
N PHE A 352 0.14 9.81 1.04
CA PHE A 352 -1.18 10.34 1.24
C PHE A 352 -2.16 9.60 0.34
N ASP A 353 -3.18 8.97 0.94
CA ASP A 353 -4.26 8.34 0.19
C ASP A 353 -5.19 9.43 -0.37
N PHE A 354 -5.05 9.74 -1.65
CA PHE A 354 -5.92 10.68 -2.36
C PHE A 354 -7.36 10.15 -2.52
N GLY A 355 -7.58 8.83 -2.39
CA GLY A 355 -8.88 8.19 -2.55
C GLY A 355 -9.20 7.79 -3.99
N ASP A 356 -10.48 7.93 -4.36
CA ASP A 356 -11.01 7.66 -5.70
C ASP A 356 -11.72 8.88 -6.31
N ASP A 357 -12.36 8.70 -7.47
CA ASP A 357 -13.11 9.74 -8.18
C ASP A 357 -14.64 9.52 -8.08
N SER A 358 -15.14 8.95 -6.98
CA SER A 358 -16.53 8.52 -6.88
C SER A 358 -17.58 9.64 -6.72
N SER A 359 -17.17 10.89 -6.40
CA SER A 359 -18.10 12.00 -6.20
C SER A 359 -18.73 12.50 -7.52
N GLU A 360 -19.79 13.32 -7.42
CA GLU A 360 -20.35 14.00 -8.60
C GLU A 360 -19.50 15.20 -9.08
N TRP A 361 -18.56 15.63 -8.24
CA TRP A 361 -17.68 16.78 -8.45
C TRP A 361 -16.28 16.39 -8.90
N SER A 362 -15.95 15.09 -8.93
CA SER A 362 -14.65 14.62 -9.39
C SER A 362 -14.37 15.00 -10.84
N ASN A 363 -13.10 15.26 -11.15
CA ASN A 363 -12.62 15.59 -12.50
C ASN A 363 -13.25 16.88 -13.08
N ASP A 364 -13.58 17.85 -12.23
CA ASP A 364 -14.11 19.16 -12.63
C ASP A 364 -13.04 20.27 -12.67
N GLY A 365 -11.84 19.97 -12.19
CA GLY A 365 -10.66 20.84 -12.18
C GLY A 365 -10.52 21.73 -10.93
N GLU A 366 -11.39 21.58 -9.93
CA GLU A 366 -11.20 22.05 -8.56
C GLU A 366 -10.95 20.81 -7.66
N CYS A 367 -10.30 20.95 -6.50
CA CYS A 367 -10.20 19.87 -5.51
C CYS A 367 -11.35 19.99 -4.50
N ASP A 368 -12.26 19.02 -4.47
CA ASP A 368 -13.44 19.02 -3.60
C ASP A 368 -13.20 18.36 -2.22
N ASP A 369 -12.10 17.64 -2.08
CA ASP A 369 -11.78 16.92 -0.85
C ASP A 369 -11.39 17.88 0.31
N PRO A 370 -12.17 17.95 1.41
CA PRO A 370 -11.94 18.87 2.52
C PRO A 370 -10.65 18.61 3.32
N ARG A 371 -9.95 17.49 3.08
CA ARG A 371 -8.62 17.22 3.66
C ARG A 371 -7.55 18.17 3.14
N PHE A 372 -7.79 18.82 2.01
CA PHE A 372 -6.88 19.77 1.38
C PHE A 372 -7.25 21.23 1.71
N THR A 373 -6.31 22.13 1.45
CA THR A 373 -6.48 23.59 1.48
C THR A 373 -5.69 24.24 0.36
N GLY A 374 -6.08 25.43 -0.09
CA GLY A 374 -5.33 26.16 -1.13
C GLY A 374 -6.22 26.83 -2.19
N PRO A 375 -5.61 27.58 -3.12
CA PRO A 375 -6.33 28.24 -4.20
C PRO A 375 -7.01 27.31 -5.22
N GLY A 376 -6.54 26.06 -5.36
CA GLY A 376 -7.13 25.03 -6.24
C GLY A 376 -8.37 24.35 -5.65
N MET A 377 -8.69 24.61 -4.38
CA MET A 377 -9.87 24.04 -3.73
C MET A 377 -11.18 24.54 -4.34
N ALA A 378 -12.18 23.66 -4.34
CA ALA A 378 -13.56 24.03 -4.55
C ALA A 378 -13.99 25.10 -3.53
N LYS A 379 -14.88 26.00 -3.94
CA LYS A 379 -15.33 27.10 -3.06
C LYS A 379 -16.12 26.64 -1.84
N LYS A 380 -16.64 25.41 -1.89
CA LYS A 380 -17.49 24.82 -0.86
C LYS A 380 -17.25 23.31 -0.80
N PRO A 381 -16.11 22.87 -0.25
CA PRO A 381 -15.88 21.44 -0.05
C PRO A 381 -16.95 20.91 0.91
N LEU A 382 -17.47 19.71 0.63
CA LEU A 382 -18.40 19.01 1.51
C LEU A 382 -17.69 17.82 2.14
N ASN A 383 -18.08 17.47 3.36
CA ASN A 383 -17.52 16.29 4.04
C ASN A 383 -17.83 14.99 3.30
N ASP A 384 -18.93 14.94 2.54
CA ASP A 384 -19.32 13.77 1.75
C ASP A 384 -18.38 13.54 0.55
N ASP A 385 -17.58 14.55 0.15
CA ASP A 385 -16.62 14.47 -0.97
C ASP A 385 -15.21 14.07 -0.50
N THR A 386 -15.05 13.67 0.77
CA THR A 386 -13.76 13.20 1.31
C THR A 386 -13.29 11.96 0.56
N MET A 387 -12.04 11.96 0.09
CA MET A 387 -11.40 10.89 -0.71
C MET A 387 -12.13 10.53 -2.00
N SER A 388 -12.95 11.45 -2.52
CA SER A 388 -13.84 11.16 -3.66
C SER A 388 -13.56 12.04 -4.87
N ASP A 389 -12.41 12.73 -4.89
CA ASP A 389 -11.92 13.58 -5.97
C ASP A 389 -10.38 13.48 -6.11
N ALA A 390 -9.88 12.24 -6.19
CA ALA A 390 -8.45 11.96 -6.15
C ALA A 390 -7.69 12.61 -7.31
N THR A 391 -8.20 12.50 -8.54
CA THR A 391 -7.47 12.94 -9.75
C THR A 391 -7.19 14.44 -9.74
N ASP A 392 -8.17 15.28 -9.38
CA ASP A 392 -7.96 16.73 -9.36
C ASP A 392 -7.14 17.16 -8.14
N CYS A 393 -7.39 16.57 -6.96
CA CYS A 393 -6.63 16.88 -5.76
C CYS A 393 -5.14 16.49 -5.89
N GLU A 394 -4.82 15.34 -6.49
CA GLU A 394 -3.43 14.95 -6.77
C GLU A 394 -2.76 15.92 -7.74
N ALA A 395 -3.40 16.20 -8.89
CA ALA A 395 -2.85 17.09 -9.90
C ALA A 395 -2.64 18.52 -9.39
N LEU A 396 -3.57 19.04 -8.59
CA LEU A 396 -3.48 20.37 -7.99
C LEU A 396 -2.43 20.41 -6.88
N ALA A 397 -2.23 19.30 -6.15
CA ALA A 397 -1.19 19.24 -5.13
C ALA A 397 0.22 19.17 -5.74
N ASP A 398 0.38 18.41 -6.83
CA ASP A 398 1.60 18.40 -7.66
C ASP A 398 1.91 19.78 -8.26
N ALA A 399 0.88 20.52 -8.62
CA ALA A 399 1.00 21.90 -9.10
C ALA A 399 1.30 22.91 -7.96
N GLY A 400 1.22 22.49 -6.69
CA GLY A 400 1.32 23.35 -5.52
C GLY A 400 0.16 24.33 -5.38
N GLU A 401 -0.99 24.03 -5.99
CA GLU A 401 -2.22 24.81 -5.91
C GLU A 401 -3.12 24.37 -4.74
N VAL A 402 -2.93 23.15 -4.24
CA VAL A 402 -3.48 22.71 -2.96
C VAL A 402 -2.39 22.03 -2.12
N GLU A 403 -2.59 22.00 -0.81
CA GLU A 403 -1.74 21.32 0.17
C GLU A 403 -2.62 20.50 1.12
N ILE A 404 -2.12 19.34 1.55
CA ILE A 404 -2.78 18.51 2.56
C ILE A 404 -2.75 19.25 3.90
N LYS A 405 -3.89 19.39 4.58
CA LYS A 405 -3.88 20.00 5.91
C LYS A 405 -3.08 19.13 6.88
N PRO A 406 -2.33 19.73 7.81
CA PRO A 406 -1.41 19.00 8.69
C PRO A 406 -2.03 17.77 9.34
N VAL A 407 -3.23 17.87 9.91
CA VAL A 407 -3.94 16.75 10.58
C VAL A 407 -4.25 15.54 9.72
N PHE A 408 -4.25 15.68 8.39
CA PHE A 408 -4.43 14.56 7.46
C PHE A 408 -3.09 14.10 6.86
N ASN A 409 -1.99 14.78 7.16
CA ASN A 409 -0.66 14.35 6.73
C ASN A 409 -0.16 13.21 7.67
N PRO A 410 0.18 12.02 7.15
CA PRO A 410 0.73 10.92 7.95
C PRO A 410 1.92 11.33 8.82
N ALA A 411 2.78 12.21 8.30
CA ALA A 411 3.95 12.71 9.04
C ALA A 411 3.58 13.60 10.23
N TYR A 412 2.45 14.31 10.17
CA TYR A 412 1.95 15.07 11.32
C TYR A 412 1.41 14.13 12.39
N VAL A 413 0.66 13.09 12.01
CA VAL A 413 0.20 12.07 12.96
C VAL A 413 1.39 11.37 13.62
N ALA A 414 2.44 11.06 12.84
CA ALA A 414 3.71 10.52 13.32
C ALA A 414 4.46 11.43 14.31
N GLY A 415 4.17 12.74 14.33
CA GLY A 415 4.73 13.70 15.29
C GLY A 415 4.13 13.63 16.70
N ALA A 416 3.08 12.83 16.90
CA ALA A 416 2.48 12.62 18.22
C ALA A 416 3.42 11.84 19.17
N PRO A 417 3.33 12.03 20.51
CA PRO A 417 2.34 12.85 21.19
C PRO A 417 2.69 14.34 21.26
N TYR A 418 1.72 15.21 20.97
CA TYR A 418 1.90 16.67 20.99
C TYR A 418 1.83 17.28 22.39
N ASP A 419 2.69 18.27 22.67
CA ASP A 419 2.66 19.02 23.94
C ASP A 419 1.37 19.85 24.04
N SER A 420 0.51 19.46 24.97
CA SER A 420 -0.79 20.11 25.24
C SER A 420 -0.73 21.09 26.43
N SER A 421 0.42 21.25 27.08
CA SER A 421 0.55 22.00 28.34
C SER A 421 0.23 23.49 28.22
N GLY A 422 0.32 24.05 27.02
CA GLY A 422 0.01 25.44 26.70
C GLY A 422 -1.45 25.71 26.31
N ILE A 423 -2.27 24.67 26.15
CA ILE A 423 -3.63 24.80 25.59
C ILE A 423 -4.66 24.74 26.71
N ASP A 424 -5.59 25.71 26.69
CA ASP A 424 -6.79 25.67 27.52
C ASP A 424 -7.89 24.91 26.78
N PHE A 425 -8.13 23.67 27.19
CA PHE A 425 -9.19 22.82 26.67
C PHE A 425 -10.55 23.04 27.37
N GLY A 426 -10.57 23.74 28.51
CA GLY A 426 -11.81 24.03 29.23
C GLY A 426 -12.30 22.91 30.16
N ASP A 427 -13.61 22.63 30.13
CA ASP A 427 -14.30 21.62 30.95
C ASP A 427 -15.08 20.61 30.07
N ASN A 428 -15.81 19.65 30.67
CA ASN A 428 -16.64 18.66 29.97
C ASN A 428 -18.13 18.89 30.30
N THR A 429 -18.67 20.07 29.96
CA THR A 429 -20.02 20.49 30.39
C THR A 429 -21.06 20.63 29.29
N SER A 430 -20.69 20.44 28.02
CA SER A 430 -21.69 20.37 26.93
C SER A 430 -22.50 19.06 27.02
N THR A 431 -23.54 18.97 26.18
CA THR A 431 -24.29 17.71 26.02
C THR A 431 -23.59 16.71 25.10
N TYR A 432 -22.52 17.15 24.45
CA TYR A 432 -21.76 16.38 23.47
C TYR A 432 -20.37 15.98 24.00
N ALA A 433 -19.93 16.55 25.13
CA ALA A 433 -18.70 16.13 25.79
C ALA A 433 -18.68 14.66 26.21
N ASP A 434 -17.47 14.08 26.21
CA ASP A 434 -17.18 12.68 26.54
C ASP A 434 -17.85 11.68 25.57
N ASP A 435 -17.85 11.99 24.27
CA ASP A 435 -18.39 11.15 23.20
C ASP A 435 -17.34 10.69 22.16
N ASP A 436 -16.06 10.85 22.51
CA ASP A 436 -14.87 10.52 21.69
C ASP A 436 -14.70 11.41 20.44
N ILE A 437 -15.49 12.49 20.32
CA ILE A 437 -15.41 13.50 19.26
C ILE A 437 -15.12 14.85 19.90
N CYS A 438 -14.18 15.62 19.34
CA CYS A 438 -13.94 17.00 19.78
C CYS A 438 -14.99 17.97 19.21
N ASP A 439 -15.88 18.49 20.05
CA ASP A 439 -16.91 19.46 19.63
C ASP A 439 -16.44 20.92 19.64
N ASP A 440 -15.26 21.18 20.19
CA ASP A 440 -14.78 22.53 20.38
C ASP A 440 -14.45 23.18 19.00
N PRO A 441 -15.15 24.27 18.62
CA PRO A 441 -14.99 24.92 17.31
C PRO A 441 -13.58 25.45 17.03
N ARG A 442 -12.70 25.50 18.03
CA ARG A 442 -11.32 25.92 17.87
C ARG A 442 -10.45 24.82 17.28
N PHE A 443 -10.91 23.58 17.19
CA PHE A 443 -10.13 22.47 16.65
C PHE A 443 -10.67 21.99 15.31
N GLU A 444 -9.77 21.48 14.47
CA GLU A 444 -10.12 20.80 13.22
C GLU A 444 -9.31 19.51 13.06
N GLY A 445 -9.85 18.54 12.31
CA GLY A 445 -9.16 17.30 11.94
C GLY A 445 -9.97 16.02 12.18
N PRO A 446 -9.40 14.85 11.88
CA PRO A 446 -9.99 13.56 12.20
C PRO A 446 -10.46 13.44 13.66
N GLY A 447 -11.77 13.35 13.87
CA GLY A 447 -12.37 13.26 15.21
C GLY A 447 -12.83 14.59 15.79
N ALA A 448 -12.74 15.71 15.06
CA ALA A 448 -13.53 16.89 15.36
C ALA A 448 -14.97 16.73 14.83
N ALA A 449 -15.95 17.36 15.50
CA ALA A 449 -17.33 17.33 15.07
C ALA A 449 -17.51 18.01 13.70
N SER A 450 -18.31 17.40 12.82
CA SER A 450 -18.62 17.97 11.50
C SER A 450 -19.54 19.19 11.56
N ILE A 451 -20.26 19.36 12.68
CA ILE A 451 -21.12 20.51 12.95
C ILE A 451 -20.66 21.13 14.26
N LEU A 452 -19.92 22.23 14.16
CA LEU A 452 -19.39 22.95 15.30
C LEU A 452 -20.37 24.03 15.76
N LEU A 453 -20.60 24.13 17.07
CA LEU A 453 -21.44 25.15 17.68
C LEU A 453 -20.60 26.05 18.60
N ASP A 454 -20.81 27.37 18.51
CA ASP A 454 -20.17 28.34 19.43
C ASP A 454 -20.44 28.02 20.91
N SER A 455 -21.52 27.29 21.23
CA SER A 455 -21.84 26.90 22.60
C SER A 455 -20.89 25.86 23.20
N ASP A 456 -20.16 25.12 22.35
CA ASP A 456 -19.31 23.99 22.75
C ASP A 456 -17.82 24.38 22.87
N GLU A 457 -17.50 25.65 22.63
CA GLU A 457 -16.18 26.23 22.93
C GLU A 457 -15.81 26.04 24.41
N LEU A 458 -14.66 25.38 24.65
CA LEU A 458 -14.12 25.04 25.98
C LEU A 458 -15.04 24.11 26.79
N ARG A 459 -15.87 23.30 26.14
CA ARG A 459 -16.86 22.44 26.80
C ARG A 459 -16.64 20.95 26.66
N ASP A 460 -15.62 20.55 25.91
CA ASP A 460 -15.31 19.17 25.62
C ASP A 460 -13.81 18.88 25.75
N ALA A 461 -13.30 19.10 26.96
CA ALA A 461 -11.86 19.14 27.21
C ALA A 461 -11.16 17.77 27.14
N ALA A 462 -11.87 16.68 27.45
CA ALA A 462 -11.27 15.34 27.45
C ALA A 462 -11.00 14.85 26.03
N ASP A 463 -12.00 14.92 25.16
CA ASP A 463 -11.92 14.37 23.81
C ASP A 463 -10.99 15.23 22.95
N CYS A 464 -11.12 16.56 23.01
CA CYS A 464 -10.20 17.48 22.32
C CYS A 464 -8.75 17.32 22.79
N ARG A 465 -8.49 17.12 24.08
CA ARG A 465 -7.11 16.89 24.56
C ARG A 465 -6.54 15.60 24.02
N MET A 466 -7.29 14.51 24.14
CA MET A 466 -6.85 13.18 23.70
C MET A 466 -6.53 13.19 22.21
N LEU A 467 -7.43 13.74 21.39
CA LEU A 467 -7.26 13.81 19.95
C LEU A 467 -6.12 14.74 19.53
N TYR A 468 -5.94 15.87 20.22
CA TYR A 468 -4.83 16.79 19.95
C TYR A 468 -3.49 16.14 20.28
N GLU A 469 -3.37 15.54 21.47
CA GLU A 469 -2.15 14.84 21.89
C GLU A 469 -1.84 13.68 20.93
N ALA A 470 -2.84 12.99 20.39
CA ALA A 470 -2.68 11.93 19.39
C ALA A 470 -2.40 12.43 17.96
N GLY A 471 -2.29 13.75 17.72
CA GLY A 471 -2.03 14.31 16.39
C GLY A 471 -3.21 14.20 15.42
N ARG A 472 -4.41 13.88 15.92
CA ARG A 472 -5.62 13.72 15.10
C ARG A 472 -6.38 15.02 14.88
N ILE A 473 -6.17 16.03 15.71
CA ILE A 473 -6.72 17.37 15.52
C ILE A 473 -5.66 18.44 15.77
N VAL A 474 -5.83 19.60 15.13
CA VAL A 474 -5.04 20.82 15.38
C VAL A 474 -5.91 21.89 15.99
N LEU A 475 -5.29 22.74 16.80
CA LEU A 475 -5.90 23.98 17.24
C LEU A 475 -5.77 25.01 16.11
N LEU A 476 -6.90 25.52 15.61
CA LEU A 476 -6.95 26.64 14.69
C LEU A 476 -6.41 27.88 15.40
N GLU A 477 -5.31 28.46 14.91
CA GLU A 477 -4.80 29.72 15.44
C GLU A 477 -5.90 30.80 15.31
N SER A 478 -6.10 31.56 16.39
CA SER A 478 -7.12 32.63 16.48
C SER A 478 -6.56 34.03 16.29
#